data_AF-A0A930E745-F1
#
_entry.id   AF-A0A930E745-F1
#
_cell.length_a   1.000
_cell.length_b   1.000
_cell.length_c   1.000
_cell.angle_alpha   90.00
_cell.angle_beta   90.00
_cell.angle_gamma   90.00
#
_symmetry.space_group_name_H-M   'P 1'
#
loop_
_entity.id
_entity.type
_entity.pdbx_description
1 polymer ?
#
loop_
_entity_poly.entity_id
_entity_poly.type
_entity_poly.pdbx_seq_one_letter_code
_entity_poly.pdbx_strand_id
1 'polypeptide(L)'
;MKKIAMLFLLAMSLQAFGGKYRTLKEENVNISLSEIGNNNGKIEKAIKKGYSQETFLKILENQINSGESYNKDSIEKMSLIGITLATIKYIKVDIEEIKYLSDNQAEVSLNIVIPSIEKFDEKRYEERLSEAFKSKIGYTIEEIKNRDLTKSEIEKLLPVYMKITGEEIGKINHFTSLNETVKVNKSNNSQWEMEAPGLF
;
A
#
# COMPACT_ATOMS: atom_id res chain seq x y z
N MET A 1 35.01 -23.46 12.42
CA MET A 1 34.75 -23.84 11.02
C MET A 1 33.24 -23.87 10.79
N LYS A 2 32.84 -23.31 9.66
CA LYS A 2 31.48 -22.93 9.28
C LYS A 2 30.52 -24.13 9.29
N LYS A 3 29.57 -24.16 10.22
CA LYS A 3 28.35 -24.96 10.04
C LYS A 3 27.39 -24.10 9.23
N ILE A 4 27.58 -24.08 7.92
CA ILE A 4 26.55 -23.64 6.99
C ILE A 4 25.43 -24.66 7.15
N ALA A 5 24.43 -24.35 7.99
CA ALA A 5 23.16 -25.04 7.94
C ALA A 5 22.60 -24.74 6.54
N MET A 6 22.78 -25.67 5.62
CA MET A 6 22.07 -25.65 4.34
C MET A 6 20.59 -25.80 4.68
N LEU A 7 19.87 -24.68 4.67
CA LEU A 7 18.41 -24.65 4.63
C LEU A 7 17.97 -25.47 3.41
N PHE A 8 17.47 -26.68 3.61
CA PHE A 8 16.81 -27.42 2.53
C PHE A 8 15.40 -26.85 2.37
N LEU A 9 15.30 -25.76 1.60
CA LEU A 9 14.00 -25.27 1.12
C LEU A 9 13.46 -26.29 0.11
N LEU A 10 12.53 -27.13 0.54
CA LEU A 10 11.76 -27.98 -0.37
C LEU A 10 10.91 -27.07 -1.25
N ALA A 11 11.39 -26.78 -2.46
CA ALA A 11 10.60 -26.13 -3.50
C ALA A 11 9.53 -27.13 -3.97
N MET A 12 8.38 -27.12 -3.32
CA MET A 12 7.19 -27.80 -3.83
C MET A 12 6.63 -26.91 -4.93
N SER A 13 7.01 -27.17 -6.18
CA SER A 13 6.29 -26.62 -7.32
C SER A 13 4.88 -27.23 -7.30
N LEU A 14 3.91 -26.53 -6.70
CA LEU A 14 2.47 -26.84 -6.77
C LEU A 14 1.92 -26.59 -8.20
N GLN A 15 2.70 -26.94 -9.24
CA GLN A 15 2.27 -26.96 -10.63
C GLN A 15 1.08 -27.92 -10.84
N ALA A 16 0.85 -28.87 -9.92
CA ALA A 16 -0.35 -29.70 -9.89
C ALA A 16 -1.67 -28.92 -9.68
N PHE A 17 -1.61 -27.65 -9.26
CA PHE A 17 -2.77 -26.75 -9.13
C PHE A 17 -2.65 -25.48 -10.00
N GLY A 18 -1.78 -25.46 -11.01
CA GLY A 18 -1.60 -24.31 -11.91
C GLY A 18 -0.94 -23.09 -11.24
N GLY A 19 0.02 -23.35 -10.34
CA GLY A 19 0.58 -22.36 -9.41
C GLY A 19 1.09 -21.06 -10.04
N LYS A 20 0.51 -19.94 -9.60
CA LYS A 20 0.88 -18.57 -9.99
C LYS A 20 2.14 -18.04 -9.30
N TYR A 21 2.62 -18.73 -8.26
CA TYR A 21 3.74 -18.32 -7.41
C TYR A 21 4.40 -19.54 -6.77
N ARG A 22 5.61 -19.35 -6.21
CA ARG A 22 6.36 -20.39 -5.48
C ARG A 22 5.81 -20.57 -4.07
N THR A 23 5.87 -21.79 -3.54
CA THR A 23 5.53 -22.05 -2.13
C THR A 23 6.63 -22.88 -1.48
N LEU A 24 7.18 -22.34 -0.39
CA LEU A 24 8.25 -22.93 0.40
C LEU A 24 7.79 -23.08 1.85
N LYS A 25 8.41 -23.99 2.59
CA LYS A 25 8.25 -24.09 4.05
C LYS A 25 9.58 -24.41 4.71
N GLU A 26 9.79 -23.92 5.93
CA GLU A 26 10.94 -24.31 6.75
C GLU A 26 10.81 -25.78 7.21
N GLU A 27 11.94 -26.41 7.53
CA GLU A 27 12.02 -27.87 7.78
C GLU A 27 11.13 -28.35 8.93
N ASN A 28 10.95 -27.51 9.95
CA ASN A 28 10.16 -27.79 11.15
C ASN A 28 8.66 -27.47 10.98
N VAL A 29 8.22 -27.02 9.79
CA VAL A 29 6.82 -26.68 9.52
C VAL A 29 6.03 -27.94 9.16
N ASN A 30 5.01 -28.26 9.97
CA ASN A 30 4.23 -29.48 9.87
C ASN A 30 2.86 -29.28 9.22
N ILE A 31 2.82 -28.51 8.13
CA ILE A 31 1.62 -28.29 7.33
C ILE A 31 1.56 -29.31 6.19
N SER A 32 0.40 -29.95 5.98
CA SER A 32 0.15 -30.85 4.86
C SER A 32 -0.05 -30.10 3.54
N LEU A 33 0.09 -30.80 2.40
CA LEU A 33 -0.16 -30.22 1.08
C LEU A 33 -1.59 -29.66 0.91
N SER A 34 -2.59 -30.36 1.45
CA SER A 34 -3.98 -29.91 1.40
C SER A 34 -4.19 -28.63 2.21
N GLU A 35 -3.54 -28.52 3.36
CA GLU A 35 -3.60 -27.33 4.21
C GLU A 35 -2.86 -26.15 3.56
N ILE A 36 -1.72 -26.40 2.90
CA ILE A 36 -1.01 -25.38 2.12
C ILE A 36 -1.92 -24.79 1.05
N GLY A 37 -2.63 -25.63 0.27
CA GLY A 37 -3.56 -25.14 -0.75
C GLY A 37 -4.64 -24.21 -0.19
N ASN A 38 -5.25 -24.59 0.95
CA ASN A 38 -6.26 -23.78 1.63
C ASN A 38 -5.66 -22.49 2.24
N ASN A 39 -4.50 -22.59 2.89
CA ASN A 39 -3.84 -21.47 3.53
C ASN A 39 -3.36 -20.43 2.49
N ASN A 40 -2.76 -20.88 1.39
CA ASN A 40 -2.35 -20.03 0.27
C ASN A 40 -3.51 -19.17 -0.24
N GLY A 41 -4.68 -19.77 -0.49
CA GLY A 41 -5.87 -19.02 -0.92
C GLY A 41 -6.38 -18.00 0.11
N LYS A 42 -6.15 -18.24 1.41
CA LYS A 42 -6.45 -17.27 2.47
C LYS A 42 -5.41 -16.16 2.53
N ILE A 43 -4.13 -16.49 2.38
CA ILE A 43 -3.03 -15.52 2.32
C ILE A 43 -3.22 -14.58 1.13
N GLU A 44 -3.58 -15.09 -0.05
CA GLU A 44 -3.92 -14.26 -1.22
C GLU A 44 -5.00 -13.21 -0.91
N LYS A 45 -6.06 -13.63 -0.20
CA LYS A 45 -7.14 -12.73 0.21
C LYS A 45 -6.64 -11.70 1.23
N ALA A 46 -5.78 -12.11 2.15
CA ALA A 46 -5.16 -11.21 3.13
C ALA A 46 -4.32 -10.12 2.45
N ILE A 47 -3.45 -10.50 1.50
CA ILE A 47 -2.65 -9.56 0.69
C ILE A 47 -3.56 -8.61 -0.09
N LYS A 48 -4.53 -9.12 -0.83
CA LYS A 48 -5.48 -8.28 -1.60
C LYS A 48 -6.23 -7.29 -0.71
N LYS A 49 -6.64 -7.72 0.49
CA LYS A 49 -7.29 -6.85 1.47
C LYS A 49 -6.30 -5.79 2.00
N GLY A 50 -5.08 -6.19 2.32
CA GLY A 50 -4.02 -5.30 2.81
C GLY A 50 -3.74 -4.14 1.85
N TYR A 51 -3.66 -4.42 0.55
CA TYR A 51 -3.43 -3.40 -0.49
C TYR A 51 -4.73 -2.81 -1.08
N SER A 52 -5.88 -3.00 -0.44
CA SER A 52 -7.16 -2.46 -0.93
C SER A 52 -7.33 -0.99 -0.55
N GLN A 53 -8.01 -0.23 -1.41
CA GLN A 53 -8.36 1.18 -1.13
C GLN A 53 -9.10 1.34 0.21
N GLU A 54 -9.95 0.39 0.60
CA GLU A 54 -10.67 0.42 1.88
C GLU A 54 -9.71 0.38 3.08
N THR A 55 -8.69 -0.48 3.05
CA THR A 55 -7.70 -0.57 4.13
C THR A 55 -6.92 0.73 4.26
N PHE A 56 -6.49 1.33 3.15
CA PHE A 56 -5.81 2.63 3.17
C PHE A 56 -6.73 3.74 3.68
N LEU A 57 -7.99 3.79 3.22
CA LEU A 57 -8.96 4.77 3.72
C LEU A 57 -9.13 4.68 5.24
N LYS A 58 -9.18 3.48 5.82
CA LYS A 58 -9.26 3.31 7.30
C LYS A 58 -8.01 3.82 8.02
N ILE A 59 -6.82 3.55 7.48
CA ILE A 59 -5.56 4.08 8.04
C ILE A 59 -5.58 5.62 8.02
N LEU A 60 -6.04 6.18 6.91
CA LEU A 60 -6.14 7.62 6.69
C LEU A 60 -7.19 8.30 7.57
N GLU A 61 -8.38 7.70 7.70
CA GLU A 61 -9.43 8.18 8.61
C GLU A 61 -8.93 8.23 10.05
N ASN A 62 -8.18 7.22 10.49
CA ASN A 62 -7.57 7.22 11.82
C ASN A 62 -6.55 8.36 12.01
N GLN A 63 -5.78 8.69 10.96
CA GLN A 63 -4.83 9.82 10.98
C GLN A 63 -5.53 11.19 10.93
N ILE A 64 -6.64 11.31 10.22
CA ILE A 64 -7.41 12.57 10.14
C ILE A 64 -8.17 12.83 11.44
N ASN A 65 -8.74 11.78 12.04
CA ASN A 65 -9.58 11.86 13.24
C ASN A 65 -8.79 12.02 14.55
N SER A 66 -7.46 11.88 14.53
CA SER A 66 -6.61 12.11 15.72
C SER A 66 -6.55 13.58 16.17
N GLY A 67 -7.15 14.52 15.41
CA GLY A 67 -7.28 15.94 15.78
C GLY A 67 -6.03 16.78 15.52
N GLU A 68 -4.94 16.20 15.03
CA GLU A 68 -3.68 16.87 14.69
C GLU A 68 -3.67 17.51 13.27
N SER A 69 -4.84 17.66 12.65
CA SER A 69 -5.02 17.89 11.22
C SER A 69 -5.19 19.36 10.80
N TYR A 70 -4.93 20.33 11.69
CA TYR A 70 -5.13 21.77 11.43
C TYR A 70 -3.92 22.65 11.79
N ASN A 71 -2.69 22.13 11.70
CA ASN A 71 -1.46 22.91 11.84
C ASN A 71 -0.85 23.24 10.46
N LYS A 72 0.21 24.05 10.39
CA LYS A 72 0.96 24.34 9.14
C LYS A 72 1.31 23.11 8.27
N ASP A 73 1.44 21.92 8.86
CA ASP A 73 1.78 20.69 8.14
C ASP A 73 0.55 20.04 7.47
N SER A 74 -0.65 20.60 7.64
CA SER A 74 -1.90 20.00 7.16
C SER A 74 -1.98 19.92 5.64
N ILE A 75 -1.39 20.86 4.92
CA ILE A 75 -1.35 20.83 3.45
C ILE A 75 -0.46 19.69 2.96
N GLU A 76 0.71 19.52 3.56
CA GLU A 76 1.62 18.42 3.23
C GLU A 76 1.02 17.06 3.59
N LYS A 77 0.35 16.96 4.75
CA LYS A 77 -0.39 15.75 5.13
C LYS A 77 -1.50 15.46 4.14
N MET A 78 -2.40 16.41 3.85
CA MET A 78 -3.43 16.25 2.80
C MET A 78 -2.83 15.86 1.46
N SER A 79 -1.64 16.38 1.17
CA SER A 79 -0.90 16.10 -0.04
C SER A 79 -0.50 14.65 -0.16
N LEU A 80 0.18 14.14 0.86
CA LEU A 80 0.56 12.74 0.97
C LEU A 80 -0.66 11.81 0.90
N ILE A 81 -1.74 12.16 1.60
CA ILE A 81 -3.01 11.40 1.60
C ILE A 81 -3.60 11.32 0.19
N GLY A 82 -3.71 12.47 -0.50
CA GLY A 82 -4.27 12.54 -1.84
C GLY A 82 -3.45 11.73 -2.85
N ILE A 83 -2.12 11.85 -2.79
CA ILE A 83 -1.20 11.09 -3.64
C ILE A 83 -1.34 9.59 -3.36
N THR A 84 -1.38 9.18 -2.09
CA THR A 84 -1.50 7.78 -1.69
C THR A 84 -2.80 7.16 -2.20
N LEU A 85 -3.94 7.83 -1.98
CA LEU A 85 -5.25 7.36 -2.44
C LEU A 85 -5.38 7.32 -3.97
N ALA A 86 -4.79 8.30 -4.65
CA ALA A 86 -4.79 8.29 -6.11
C ALA A 86 -3.90 7.17 -6.66
N THR A 87 -2.76 6.90 -6.02
CA THR A 87 -1.81 5.86 -6.44
C THR A 87 -2.36 4.45 -6.20
N ILE A 88 -3.01 4.21 -5.05
CA ILE A 88 -3.51 2.86 -4.70
C ILE A 88 -4.56 2.35 -5.69
N LYS A 89 -5.30 3.23 -6.36
CA LYS A 89 -6.25 2.85 -7.42
C LYS A 89 -5.57 2.10 -8.57
N TYR A 90 -4.29 2.36 -8.80
CA TYR A 90 -3.53 1.83 -9.92
C TYR A 90 -2.48 0.79 -9.49
N ILE A 91 -2.44 0.43 -8.21
CA ILE A 91 -1.53 -0.60 -7.72
C ILE A 91 -1.89 -1.95 -8.32
N LYS A 92 -0.88 -2.71 -8.74
CA LYS A 92 -1.01 -4.14 -8.99
C LYS A 92 -0.07 -4.86 -8.05
N VAL A 93 -0.58 -5.90 -7.40
CA VAL A 93 0.18 -6.67 -6.43
C VAL A 93 0.18 -8.12 -6.89
N ASP A 94 1.33 -8.59 -7.32
CA ASP A 94 1.58 -9.96 -7.71
C ASP A 94 2.35 -10.66 -6.61
N ILE A 95 1.87 -11.83 -6.17
CA ILE A 95 2.61 -12.68 -5.23
C ILE A 95 3.63 -13.47 -6.05
N GLU A 96 4.88 -13.46 -5.62
CA GLU A 96 5.97 -14.23 -6.24
C GLU A 96 6.27 -15.51 -5.45
N GLU A 97 6.23 -15.42 -4.12
CA GLU A 97 6.52 -16.53 -3.22
C GLU A 97 5.73 -16.42 -1.91
N ILE A 98 5.29 -17.57 -1.38
CA ILE A 98 4.82 -17.74 0.00
C ILE A 98 5.78 -18.71 0.71
N LYS A 99 6.49 -18.22 1.73
CA LYS A 99 7.41 -19.01 2.56
C LYS A 99 6.82 -19.18 3.95
N TYR A 100 6.38 -20.39 4.29
CA TYR A 100 5.92 -20.70 5.65
C TYR A 100 7.10 -20.77 6.62
N LEU A 101 7.06 -19.94 7.65
CA LEU A 101 8.02 -19.90 8.77
C LEU A 101 7.55 -20.80 9.94
N SER A 102 6.24 -20.95 10.09
CA SER A 102 5.60 -21.86 11.04
C SER A 102 4.22 -22.26 10.53
N ASP A 103 3.53 -23.13 11.26
CA ASP A 103 2.14 -23.52 10.96
C ASP A 103 1.16 -22.33 10.96
N ASN A 104 1.56 -21.22 11.60
CA ASN A 104 0.74 -20.02 11.80
C ASN A 104 1.39 -18.73 11.26
N GLN A 105 2.52 -18.81 10.55
CA GLN A 105 3.21 -17.62 10.03
C GLN A 105 3.85 -17.89 8.67
N ALA A 106 3.77 -16.92 7.76
CA ALA A 106 4.48 -16.95 6.49
C ALA A 106 5.05 -15.57 6.13
N GLU A 107 6.10 -15.58 5.33
CA GLU A 107 6.60 -14.43 4.58
C GLU A 107 6.07 -14.52 3.15
N VAL A 108 5.62 -13.40 2.60
CA VAL A 108 5.10 -13.32 1.24
C VAL A 108 5.93 -12.31 0.48
N SER A 109 6.62 -12.77 -0.56
CA SER A 109 7.33 -11.89 -1.50
C SER A 109 6.37 -11.41 -2.57
N LEU A 110 6.36 -10.10 -2.77
CA LEU A 110 5.44 -9.40 -3.64
C LEU A 110 6.23 -8.60 -4.68
N ASN A 111 5.75 -8.63 -5.92
CA ASN A 111 6.07 -7.63 -6.92
C ASN A 111 4.91 -6.64 -7.00
N ILE A 112 5.19 -5.39 -6.65
CA ILE A 112 4.19 -4.32 -6.59
C ILE A 112 4.48 -3.35 -7.73
N VAL A 113 3.49 -3.15 -8.60
CA VAL A 113 3.57 -2.22 -9.71
C VAL A 113 2.76 -0.98 -9.38
N ILE A 114 3.41 0.18 -9.38
CA ILE A 114 2.80 1.49 -9.12
C ILE A 114 3.11 2.48 -10.24
N PRO A 115 2.25 3.50 -10.46
CA PRO A 115 2.60 4.65 -11.28
C PRO A 115 3.95 5.25 -10.85
N SER A 116 4.81 5.57 -11.82
CA SER A 116 6.09 6.22 -11.55
C SER A 116 5.87 7.70 -11.20
N ILE A 117 5.63 7.99 -9.92
CA ILE A 117 5.41 9.36 -9.42
C ILE A 117 6.63 10.26 -9.69
N GLU A 118 7.83 9.71 -9.85
CA GLU A 118 9.02 10.47 -10.29
C GLU A 118 8.89 11.07 -11.71
N LYS A 119 7.95 10.56 -12.53
CA LYS A 119 7.64 11.10 -13.87
C LYS A 119 6.51 12.13 -13.84
N PHE A 120 6.13 12.55 -12.65
CA PHE A 120 5.12 13.57 -12.44
C PHE A 120 5.66 14.94 -12.82
N ASP A 121 4.89 15.69 -13.59
CA ASP A 121 5.20 17.09 -13.90
C ASP A 121 4.80 17.95 -12.71
N GLU A 122 5.69 18.00 -11.70
CA GLU A 122 5.48 18.70 -10.43
C GLU A 122 5.11 20.17 -10.64
N LYS A 123 5.80 20.84 -11.56
CA LYS A 123 5.53 22.25 -11.87
C LYS A 123 4.10 22.43 -12.40
N ARG A 124 3.69 21.65 -13.40
CA ARG A 124 2.34 21.74 -13.96
C ARG A 124 1.29 21.37 -12.91
N TYR A 125 1.57 20.40 -12.07
CA TYR A 125 0.69 20.03 -10.97
C TYR A 125 0.48 21.18 -9.99
N GLU A 126 1.56 21.80 -9.52
CA GLU A 126 1.52 22.94 -8.62
C GLU A 126 0.75 24.12 -9.24
N GLU A 127 0.98 24.42 -10.51
CA GLU A 127 0.24 25.45 -11.26
C GLU A 127 -1.26 25.16 -11.26
N ARG A 128 -1.68 23.95 -11.69
CA ARG A 128 -3.10 23.55 -11.72
C ARG A 128 -3.73 23.60 -10.33
N LEU A 129 -3.01 23.14 -9.32
CA LEU A 129 -3.50 23.09 -7.95
C LEU A 129 -3.67 24.50 -7.37
N SER A 130 -2.70 25.39 -7.61
CA SER A 130 -2.73 26.79 -7.21
C SER A 130 -3.90 27.55 -7.87
N GLU A 131 -4.11 27.37 -9.17
CA GLU A 131 -5.25 27.96 -9.90
C GLU A 131 -6.59 27.49 -9.34
N ALA A 132 -6.72 26.19 -9.11
CA ALA A 132 -7.95 25.60 -8.58
C ALA A 132 -8.24 26.08 -7.15
N PHE A 133 -7.20 26.22 -6.32
CA PHE A 133 -7.32 26.75 -4.96
C PHE A 133 -7.77 28.21 -4.99
N LYS A 134 -7.09 29.05 -5.76
CA LYS A 134 -7.44 30.47 -5.90
C LYS A 134 -8.88 30.66 -6.38
N SER A 135 -9.31 29.88 -7.37
CA SER A 135 -10.69 29.92 -7.86
C SER A 135 -11.72 29.46 -6.82
N LYS A 136 -11.38 28.55 -5.92
CA LYS A 136 -12.34 27.94 -4.97
C LYS A 136 -12.41 28.67 -3.64
N ILE A 137 -11.28 29.17 -3.13
CA ILE A 137 -11.16 29.74 -1.78
C ILE A 137 -10.58 31.16 -1.75
N GLY A 138 -10.15 31.70 -2.90
CA GLY A 138 -9.60 33.06 -3.00
C GLY A 138 -8.11 33.20 -2.71
N TYR A 139 -7.44 32.12 -2.30
CA TYR A 139 -6.00 32.07 -1.99
C TYR A 139 -5.32 30.94 -2.74
N THR A 140 -4.05 31.13 -3.09
CA THR A 140 -3.13 30.11 -3.62
C THR A 140 -2.54 29.27 -2.49
N ILE A 141 -1.95 28.11 -2.81
CA ILE A 141 -1.21 27.29 -1.83
C ILE A 141 -0.05 28.08 -1.21
N GLU A 142 0.68 28.81 -2.04
CA GLU A 142 1.85 29.59 -1.60
C GLU A 142 1.49 30.63 -0.53
N GLU A 143 0.30 31.24 -0.65
CA GLU A 143 -0.21 32.23 0.33
C GLU A 143 -0.65 31.60 1.66
N ILE A 144 -0.92 30.29 1.68
CA ILE A 144 -1.46 29.60 2.87
C ILE A 144 -0.50 28.54 3.45
N LYS A 145 0.58 28.18 2.76
CA LYS A 145 1.50 27.11 3.17
C LYS A 145 2.19 27.32 4.52
N ASN A 146 2.35 28.59 4.93
CA ASN A 146 3.08 28.96 6.14
C ASN A 146 2.17 29.41 7.28
N ARG A 147 0.86 29.17 7.20
CA ARG A 147 -0.09 29.50 8.28
C ARG A 147 -0.99 28.33 8.62
N ASP A 148 -1.57 28.37 9.82
CA ASP A 148 -2.59 27.42 10.20
C ASP A 148 -3.87 27.66 9.38
N LEU A 149 -4.49 26.56 8.97
CA LEU A 149 -5.74 26.55 8.23
C LEU A 149 -6.90 26.29 9.19
N THR A 150 -7.99 27.02 9.01
CA THR A 150 -9.24 26.71 9.70
C THR A 150 -9.83 25.41 9.15
N LYS A 151 -10.67 24.74 9.97
CA LYS A 151 -11.40 23.55 9.55
C LYS A 151 -12.20 23.75 8.25
N SER A 152 -12.85 24.90 8.09
CA SER A 152 -13.62 25.22 6.88
C SER A 152 -12.74 25.37 5.64
N GLU A 153 -11.52 25.90 5.77
CA GLU A 153 -10.56 25.97 4.67
C GLU A 153 -10.12 24.58 4.24
N ILE A 154 -9.77 23.71 5.19
CA ILE A 154 -9.41 22.32 4.91
C ILE A 154 -10.54 21.56 4.21
N GLU A 155 -11.76 21.65 4.71
CA GLU A 155 -12.93 20.99 4.10
C GLU A 155 -13.20 21.44 2.66
N LYS A 156 -12.84 22.68 2.31
CA LYS A 156 -12.96 23.20 0.93
C LYS A 156 -11.78 22.78 0.04
N LEU A 157 -10.59 22.69 0.61
CA LEU A 157 -9.36 22.37 -0.13
C LEU A 157 -9.23 20.89 -0.43
N LEU A 158 -9.60 20.02 0.51
CA LEU A 158 -9.43 18.58 0.40
C LEU A 158 -10.06 17.99 -0.89
N PRO A 159 -11.30 18.33 -1.29
CA PRO A 159 -11.88 17.80 -2.52
C PRO A 159 -11.18 18.31 -3.78
N VAL A 160 -10.67 19.54 -3.76
CA VAL A 160 -9.91 20.12 -4.89
C VAL A 160 -8.60 19.39 -5.04
N TYR A 161 -7.90 19.19 -3.92
CA TYR A 161 -6.66 18.45 -3.87
C TYR A 161 -6.84 17.03 -4.42
N MET A 162 -7.73 16.23 -3.80
CA MET A 162 -8.01 14.85 -4.21
C MET A 162 -8.35 14.73 -5.70
N LYS A 163 -9.15 15.66 -6.24
CA LYS A 163 -9.52 15.67 -7.65
C LYS A 163 -8.31 15.88 -8.56
N ILE A 164 -7.53 16.95 -8.34
CA ILE A 164 -6.40 17.29 -9.21
C ILE A 164 -5.32 16.21 -9.14
N THR A 165 -4.98 15.74 -7.94
CA THR A 165 -4.02 14.66 -7.74
C THR A 165 -4.45 13.36 -8.43
N GLY A 166 -5.72 12.98 -8.28
CA GLY A 166 -6.28 11.81 -8.95
C GLY A 166 -6.28 11.90 -10.47
N GLU A 167 -6.56 13.08 -11.03
CA GLU A 167 -6.47 13.34 -12.47
C GLU A 167 -5.03 13.25 -12.98
N GLU A 168 -4.04 13.82 -12.27
CA GLU A 168 -2.65 13.78 -12.72
C GLU A 168 -2.04 12.39 -12.61
N ILE A 169 -2.26 11.67 -11.50
CA ILE A 169 -1.80 10.28 -11.38
C ILE A 169 -2.46 9.39 -12.44
N GLY A 170 -3.73 9.65 -12.77
CA GLY A 170 -4.44 8.92 -13.83
C GLY A 170 -3.87 9.13 -15.25
N LYS A 171 -3.04 10.16 -15.46
CA LYS A 171 -2.35 10.38 -16.74
C LYS A 171 -0.99 9.68 -16.81
N ILE A 172 -0.48 9.17 -15.69
CA ILE A 172 0.82 8.50 -15.67
C ILE A 172 0.69 7.18 -16.43
N ASN A 173 1.45 7.07 -17.52
CA ASN A 173 1.53 5.87 -18.36
C ASN A 173 2.82 5.06 -18.13
N HIS A 174 3.70 5.51 -17.25
CA HIS A 174 4.92 4.81 -16.85
C HIS A 174 4.74 4.19 -15.47
N PHE A 175 5.10 2.92 -15.33
CA PHE A 175 4.97 2.19 -14.08
C PHE A 175 6.34 1.68 -13.65
N THR A 176 6.56 1.67 -12.33
CA THR A 176 7.74 1.07 -11.72
C THR A 176 7.33 -0.14 -10.90
N SER A 177 8.24 -1.10 -10.79
CA SER A 177 8.10 -2.30 -9.98
C SER A 177 8.94 -2.15 -8.73
N LEU A 178 8.38 -2.53 -7.59
CA LEU A 178 9.09 -2.64 -6.33
C LEU A 178 8.83 -4.01 -5.72
N ASN A 179 9.89 -4.59 -5.16
CA ASN A 179 9.80 -5.87 -4.46
C ASN A 179 9.65 -5.61 -2.97
N GLU A 180 8.64 -6.21 -2.36
CA GLU A 180 8.38 -6.13 -0.92
C GLU A 180 8.27 -7.54 -0.34
N THR A 181 8.66 -7.72 0.92
CA THR A 181 8.35 -8.94 1.67
C THR A 181 7.54 -8.57 2.90
N VAL A 182 6.34 -9.14 3.00
CA VAL A 182 5.42 -8.89 4.11
C VAL A 182 5.24 -10.14 4.94
N LYS A 183 4.96 -9.96 6.23
CA LYS A 183 4.59 -11.06 7.11
C LYS A 183 3.08 -11.21 7.16
N VAL A 184 2.63 -12.46 7.14
CA VAL A 184 1.24 -12.82 7.36
C VAL A 184 1.17 -13.80 8.53
N ASN A 185 0.23 -13.55 9.44
CA ASN A 185 0.02 -14.38 10.62
C ASN A 185 -1.37 -14.99 10.58
N LYS A 186 -1.47 -16.22 11.04
CA LYS A 186 -2.72 -16.92 11.24
C LYS A 186 -3.25 -16.57 12.62
N SER A 187 -4.43 -15.96 12.68
CA SER A 187 -5.11 -15.65 13.93
C SER A 187 -5.81 -16.90 14.50
N ASN A 188 -6.25 -16.82 15.75
CA ASN A 188 -6.83 -17.94 16.50
C ASN A 188 -8.09 -18.53 15.83
N ASN A 189 -8.78 -17.77 14.98
CA ASN A 189 -9.94 -18.23 14.20
C ASN A 189 -9.55 -18.84 12.82
N SER A 190 -8.27 -19.13 12.61
CA SER A 190 -7.71 -19.65 11.36
C SER A 190 -7.89 -18.75 10.13
N GLN A 191 -8.06 -17.44 10.34
CA GLN A 191 -7.89 -16.43 9.29
C GLN A 191 -6.42 -16.02 9.18
N TRP A 192 -6.01 -15.64 7.98
CA TRP A 192 -4.67 -15.07 7.75
C TRP A 192 -4.80 -13.56 7.63
N GLU A 193 -3.92 -12.86 8.31
CA GLU A 193 -3.88 -11.39 8.36
C GLU A 193 -2.47 -10.93 8.02
N MET A 194 -2.39 -9.96 7.13
CA MET A 194 -1.14 -9.28 6.82
C MET A 194 -0.79 -8.38 8.01
N GLU A 195 0.45 -8.45 8.49
CA GLU A 195 0.98 -7.36 9.31
C GLU A 195 0.86 -6.07 8.49
N ALA A 196 0.56 -4.95 9.15
CA ALA A 196 0.33 -3.69 8.45
C ALA A 196 1.49 -3.44 7.45
N PRO A 197 1.18 -3.14 6.17
CA PRO A 197 2.23 -2.95 5.19
C PRO A 197 3.15 -1.85 5.69
N GLY A 198 4.45 -2.07 5.58
CA GLY A 198 5.45 -1.03 5.88
C GLY A 198 5.45 -0.01 4.75
N LEU A 199 4.34 0.68 4.55
CA LEU A 199 4.19 1.69 3.52
C LEU A 199 4.10 3.07 4.17
N PHE A 200 5.22 3.78 4.05
CA PHE A 200 5.50 5.19 4.38
C PHE A 200 5.60 5.52 5.87
#